data_AF-A0A327KLN3-F1
#
_entry.id   AF-A0A327KLN3-F1
#
_cell.length_a   1.000
_cell.length_b   1.000
_cell.length_c   1.000
_cell.angle_alpha   90.00
_cell.angle_beta   90.00
_cell.angle_gamma   90.00
#
_symmetry.space_group_name_H-M   'P 1'
#
loop_
_entity.id
_entity.type
_entity.pdbx_description
1 polymer ?
#
loop_
_entity_poly.entity_id
_entity_poly.type
_entity_poly.pdbx_seq_one_letter_code
_entity_poly.pdbx_strand_id
1 'polypeptide(L)'
;MGEPVPTGPSRVEPLTTGAVAAAVTPAATLACPMVSQLDRWVLEGVQPAAQRWFRQPVVEIKQISAYSCRGMNGNPRARISEHAFGNALDIASFRLADGHVITIKGGWRGTPEEQGFLRDVQVSACELFSTVLAPGSNVFHYDHIHVDLMRRSSGRQICQPAAVPGEVVAARARANGGYAARRPDFGATGSLGSRPAPKRTAGAGASRFDEDREMPTAVPGED
;
A
#
# COMPACT_ATOMS: atom_id res chain seq x y z
N MET A 1 52.13 -16.69 -29.87
CA MET A 1 51.10 -15.71 -30.26
C MET A 1 49.87 -16.03 -29.43
N GLY A 2 49.78 -15.47 -28.22
CA GLY A 2 48.64 -15.69 -27.31
C GLY A 2 47.73 -14.48 -27.34
N GLU A 3 46.44 -14.69 -27.60
CA GLU A 3 45.42 -13.64 -27.48
C GLU A 3 45.23 -13.23 -26.01
N PRO A 4 45.08 -11.93 -25.71
CA PRO A 4 44.82 -11.49 -24.36
C PRO A 4 43.36 -11.79 -23.98
N VAL A 5 43.18 -12.41 -22.83
CA VAL A 5 41.86 -12.60 -22.19
C VAL A 5 41.38 -11.23 -21.67
N PRO A 6 40.16 -10.78 -21.98
CA PRO A 6 39.65 -9.52 -21.45
C PRO A 6 39.31 -9.69 -19.96
N THR A 7 40.05 -9.01 -19.09
CA THR A 7 39.71 -8.80 -17.67
C THR A 7 38.82 -7.56 -17.55
N GLY A 8 37.54 -7.73 -17.86
CA GLY A 8 36.50 -6.73 -17.54
C GLY A 8 35.38 -7.41 -16.76
N PRO A 9 34.76 -6.73 -15.77
CA PRO A 9 33.55 -7.25 -15.14
C PRO A 9 32.50 -7.44 -16.24
N SER A 10 31.86 -8.61 -16.25
CA SER A 10 30.72 -8.88 -17.10
C SER A 10 29.73 -7.74 -16.95
N ARG A 11 29.46 -7.03 -18.05
CA ARG A 11 28.28 -6.17 -18.14
C ARG A 11 27.10 -7.06 -17.79
N VAL A 12 26.54 -6.84 -16.62
CA VAL A 12 25.19 -7.30 -16.33
C VAL A 12 24.33 -6.52 -17.32
N GLU A 13 23.87 -7.21 -18.36
CA GLU A 13 22.83 -6.70 -19.24
C GLU A 13 21.72 -6.14 -18.34
N PRO A 14 21.30 -4.88 -18.51
CA PRO A 14 20.13 -4.41 -17.79
C PRO A 14 19.00 -5.38 -18.13
N LEU A 15 18.42 -6.00 -17.10
CA LEU A 15 17.19 -6.73 -17.27
C LEU A 15 16.20 -5.72 -17.84
N THR A 16 15.95 -5.82 -19.15
CA THR A 16 14.82 -5.20 -19.81
C THR A 16 13.58 -5.91 -19.27
N THR A 17 13.22 -5.63 -18.01
CA THR A 17 11.85 -5.72 -17.57
C THR A 17 11.10 -4.72 -18.43
N GLY A 18 10.44 -5.22 -19.48
CA GLY A 18 9.49 -4.42 -20.23
C GLY A 18 8.56 -3.78 -19.22
N ALA A 19 8.63 -2.45 -19.09
CA ALA A 19 7.84 -1.73 -18.11
C ALA A 19 6.36 -2.02 -18.38
N VAL A 20 5.75 -2.82 -17.50
CA VAL A 20 4.32 -3.09 -17.57
C VAL A 20 3.64 -1.82 -17.10
N ALA A 21 3.03 -1.09 -18.03
CA ALA A 21 2.22 0.06 -17.68
C ALA A 21 1.00 -0.41 -16.90
N ALA A 22 0.76 0.16 -15.72
CA ALA A 22 -0.45 -0.09 -14.95
C ALA A 22 -1.53 0.90 -15.39
N ALA A 23 -2.70 0.40 -15.79
CA ALA A 23 -3.82 1.25 -16.15
C ALA A 23 -4.42 1.92 -14.90
N VAL A 24 -4.65 3.23 -14.93
CA VAL A 24 -5.40 3.92 -13.87
C VAL A 24 -6.89 3.91 -14.24
N THR A 25 -7.73 3.30 -13.39
CA THR A 25 -9.15 3.13 -13.67
C THR A 25 -10.06 3.65 -12.54
N PRO A 26 -11.17 4.35 -12.86
CA PRO A 26 -11.48 4.91 -14.17
C PRO A 26 -10.43 5.96 -14.61
N ALA A 27 -10.47 6.39 -15.86
CA ALA A 27 -9.53 7.38 -16.38
C ALA A 27 -9.51 8.63 -15.48
N ALA A 28 -8.31 9.08 -15.10
CA ALA A 28 -8.11 10.18 -14.18
C ALA A 28 -7.75 11.47 -14.93
N THR A 29 -8.45 12.57 -14.65
CA THR A 29 -8.05 13.91 -15.09
C THR A 29 -7.00 14.45 -14.10
N LEU A 30 -5.75 14.58 -14.56
CA LEU A 30 -4.62 15.00 -13.75
C LEU A 30 -3.84 16.14 -14.44
N ALA A 31 -3.19 16.98 -13.65
CA ALA A 31 -2.23 17.95 -14.14
C ALA A 31 -0.94 17.27 -14.62
N CYS A 32 -0.26 17.84 -15.61
CA CYS A 32 0.95 17.25 -16.20
C CYS A 32 2.04 16.88 -15.17
N PRO A 33 2.35 17.72 -14.14
CA PRO A 33 3.33 17.33 -13.12
C PRO A 33 2.92 16.09 -12.33
N MET A 34 1.62 15.95 -12.05
CA MET A 34 1.08 14.80 -11.33
C MET A 34 1.18 13.52 -12.16
N VAL A 35 0.94 13.58 -13.47
CA VAL A 35 1.11 12.43 -14.38
C VAL A 35 2.56 11.95 -14.38
N SER A 36 3.52 12.87 -14.51
CA SER A 36 4.95 12.53 -14.48
C SER A 36 5.38 11.90 -13.15
N GLN A 37 4.91 12.46 -12.03
CA GLN A 37 5.22 11.91 -10.71
C GLN A 37 4.61 10.53 -10.50
N LEU A 38 3.35 10.33 -10.95
CA LEU A 38 2.66 9.06 -10.86
C LEU A 38 3.37 7.98 -11.69
N ASP A 39 3.74 8.27 -12.93
CA ASP A 39 4.47 7.32 -13.78
C ASP A 39 5.79 6.90 -13.13
N ARG A 40 6.56 7.87 -12.63
CA ARG A 40 7.78 7.60 -11.87
C ARG A 40 7.53 6.71 -10.66
N TRP A 41 6.52 7.00 -9.85
CA TRP A 41 6.19 6.19 -8.67
C TRP A 41 5.76 4.77 -9.02
N VAL A 42 5.03 4.59 -10.13
CA VAL A 42 4.66 3.26 -10.60
C VAL A 42 5.90 2.46 -10.97
N LEU A 43 6.82 3.05 -11.73
CA LEU A 43 8.03 2.40 -12.21
C LEU A 43 9.05 2.12 -11.09
N GLU A 44 9.26 3.07 -10.18
CA GLU A 44 10.32 3.02 -9.16
C GLU A 44 9.83 2.43 -7.82
N GLY A 45 8.53 2.50 -7.52
CA GLY A 45 7.96 2.08 -6.24
C GLY A 45 6.99 0.90 -6.35
N VAL A 46 5.90 1.09 -7.09
CA VAL A 46 4.77 0.13 -7.13
C VAL A 46 5.17 -1.19 -7.79
N GLN A 47 5.78 -1.14 -8.99
CA GLN A 47 6.16 -2.37 -9.71
C GLN A 47 7.25 -3.18 -8.97
N PRO A 48 8.32 -2.56 -8.43
CA PRO A 48 9.30 -3.29 -7.61
C PRO A 48 8.67 -3.92 -6.37
N ALA A 49 7.77 -3.21 -5.68
CA ALA A 49 7.05 -3.77 -4.53
C ALA A 49 6.18 -4.97 -4.94
N ALA A 50 5.43 -4.87 -6.02
CA ALA A 50 4.60 -5.97 -6.52
C ALA A 50 5.44 -7.20 -6.88
N GLN A 51 6.56 -6.99 -7.56
CA GLN A 51 7.51 -8.05 -7.89
C GLN A 51 8.14 -8.68 -6.64
N ARG A 52 8.42 -7.89 -5.60
CA ARG A 52 8.99 -8.37 -4.34
C ARG A 52 8.02 -9.25 -3.56
N TRP A 53 6.76 -8.84 -3.45
CA TRP A 53 5.78 -9.49 -2.57
C TRP A 53 4.96 -10.58 -3.27
N PHE A 54 4.67 -10.42 -4.55
CA PHE A 54 3.75 -11.30 -5.28
C PHE A 54 4.36 -11.95 -6.52
N ARG A 55 5.57 -11.53 -6.94
CA ARG A 55 6.21 -12.00 -8.20
C ARG A 55 5.33 -11.76 -9.43
N GLN A 56 4.46 -10.76 -9.35
CA GLN A 56 3.53 -10.36 -10.41
C GLN A 56 3.59 -8.85 -10.59
N PRO A 57 3.53 -8.35 -11.82
CA PRO A 57 3.40 -6.92 -12.05
C PRO A 57 1.97 -6.45 -11.73
N VAL A 58 1.85 -5.19 -11.33
CA VAL A 58 0.57 -4.48 -11.26
C VAL A 58 0.13 -4.12 -12.68
N VAL A 59 -1.11 -4.42 -13.02
CA VAL A 59 -1.72 -4.09 -14.32
C VAL A 59 -2.83 -3.05 -14.21
N GLU A 60 -3.38 -2.84 -13.02
CA GLU A 60 -4.41 -1.82 -12.77
C GLU A 60 -4.18 -1.13 -11.42
N ILE A 61 -4.35 0.19 -11.40
CA ILE A 61 -4.51 1.02 -10.21
C ILE A 61 -5.95 1.51 -10.21
N LYS A 62 -6.72 1.09 -9.22
CA LYS A 62 -8.10 1.56 -9.04
C LYS A 62 -8.06 2.87 -8.27
N GLN A 63 -8.43 3.96 -8.93
CA GLN A 63 -8.66 5.24 -8.28
C GLN A 63 -10.14 5.45 -7.94
N ILE A 64 -10.39 6.23 -6.90
CA ILE A 64 -11.75 6.60 -6.46
C ILE A 64 -12.00 8.11 -6.47
N SER A 65 -10.94 8.92 -6.61
CA SER A 65 -11.04 10.36 -6.77
C SER A 65 -9.77 10.92 -7.42
N ALA A 66 -9.96 11.78 -8.44
CA ALA A 66 -8.92 12.46 -9.22
C ALA A 66 -9.25 13.96 -9.30
N TYR A 67 -9.62 14.50 -10.46
CA TYR A 67 -10.12 15.88 -10.50
C TYR A 67 -11.46 16.02 -9.75
N SER A 68 -11.51 16.97 -8.80
CA SER A 68 -12.74 17.35 -8.11
C SER A 68 -12.60 18.75 -7.51
N CYS A 69 -13.42 19.70 -7.97
CA CYS A 69 -13.39 21.07 -7.50
C CYS A 69 -14.11 21.22 -6.14
N ARG A 70 -13.39 20.99 -5.03
CA ARG A 70 -13.92 21.13 -3.66
C ARG A 70 -12.86 21.55 -2.65
N GLY A 71 -13.31 21.97 -1.46
CA GLY A 71 -12.43 22.16 -0.30
C GLY A 71 -11.90 20.84 0.24
N MET A 72 -10.81 20.88 1.00
CA MET A 72 -10.23 19.69 1.65
C MET A 72 -11.25 18.95 2.53
N ASN A 73 -11.28 17.62 2.44
CA ASN A 73 -12.22 16.74 3.16
C ASN A 73 -13.68 17.20 2.99
N GLY A 74 -14.05 17.64 1.78
CA GLY A 74 -15.41 18.08 1.43
C GLY A 74 -15.84 19.40 2.06
N ASN A 75 -15.00 20.01 2.89
CA ASN A 75 -15.40 21.16 3.69
C ASN A 75 -15.30 22.46 2.86
N PRO A 76 -16.42 23.15 2.56
CA PRO A 76 -16.42 24.37 1.76
C PRO A 76 -15.73 25.56 2.43
N ARG A 77 -15.43 25.46 3.73
CA ARG A 77 -14.68 26.47 4.50
C ARG A 77 -13.21 26.12 4.67
N ALA A 78 -12.78 24.94 4.25
CA ALA A 78 -11.37 24.56 4.28
C ALA A 78 -10.61 25.20 3.09
N ARG A 79 -9.28 25.08 3.12
CA ARG A 79 -8.46 25.38 1.95
C ARG A 79 -8.89 24.49 0.78
N ILE A 80 -8.72 24.98 -0.44
CA ILE A 80 -8.99 24.22 -1.65
C ILE A 80 -8.09 22.97 -1.70
N SER A 81 -8.69 21.84 -2.06
CA SER A 81 -8.00 20.56 -2.19
C SER A 81 -7.10 20.54 -3.42
N GLU A 82 -6.02 19.76 -3.38
CA GLU A 82 -5.18 19.53 -4.58
C GLU A 82 -5.93 18.79 -5.70
N HIS A 83 -7.01 18.06 -5.37
CA HIS A 83 -7.93 17.49 -6.36
C HIS A 83 -8.55 18.56 -7.27
N ALA A 84 -8.78 19.79 -6.77
CA ALA A 84 -9.34 20.88 -7.57
C ALA A 84 -8.35 21.39 -8.64
N PHE A 85 -7.06 21.08 -8.49
CA PHE A 85 -6.00 21.42 -9.43
C PHE A 85 -5.57 20.22 -10.28
N GLY A 86 -6.23 19.05 -10.15
CA GLY A 86 -5.78 17.80 -10.76
C GLY A 86 -4.43 17.32 -10.23
N ASN A 87 -4.05 17.78 -9.04
CA ASN A 87 -2.72 17.60 -8.46
C ASN A 87 -2.71 16.59 -7.30
N ALA A 88 -3.77 15.76 -7.23
CA ALA A 88 -3.94 14.69 -6.26
C ALA A 88 -4.66 13.47 -6.87
N LEU A 89 -4.48 12.32 -6.23
CA LEU A 89 -5.11 11.06 -6.60
C LEU A 89 -5.39 10.20 -5.36
N ASP A 90 -6.60 9.63 -5.29
CA ASP A 90 -7.02 8.70 -4.24
C ASP A 90 -7.10 7.28 -4.81
N ILE A 91 -6.34 6.36 -4.23
CA ILE A 91 -6.13 5.00 -4.74
C ILE A 91 -6.73 3.97 -3.78
N ALA A 92 -7.64 3.14 -4.27
CA ALA A 92 -8.38 2.16 -3.48
C ALA A 92 -7.88 0.71 -3.64
N SER A 93 -7.26 0.36 -4.76
CA SER A 93 -6.71 -1.00 -4.94
C SER A 93 -5.68 -1.10 -6.07
N PHE A 94 -4.92 -2.20 -6.05
CA PHE A 94 -4.05 -2.63 -7.14
C PHE A 94 -4.52 -3.99 -7.67
N ARG A 95 -4.56 -4.19 -8.98
CA ARG A 95 -4.76 -5.51 -9.60
C ARG A 95 -3.44 -5.99 -10.20
N LEU A 96 -3.09 -7.23 -9.90
CA LEU A 96 -1.91 -7.92 -10.43
C LEU A 96 -2.24 -8.66 -11.74
N ALA A 97 -1.22 -9.01 -12.53
CA ALA A 97 -1.40 -9.70 -13.80
C ALA A 97 -2.05 -11.09 -13.69
N ASP A 98 -1.95 -11.74 -12.53
CA ASP A 98 -2.63 -13.02 -12.24
C ASP A 98 -4.11 -12.86 -11.85
N GLY A 99 -4.61 -11.62 -11.80
CA GLY A 99 -5.99 -11.30 -11.43
C GLY A 99 -6.20 -11.02 -9.94
N HIS A 100 -5.18 -11.20 -9.09
CA HIS A 100 -5.27 -10.87 -7.67
C HIS A 100 -5.51 -9.37 -7.48
N VAL A 101 -6.53 -9.01 -6.71
CA VAL A 101 -6.85 -7.63 -6.34
C VAL A 101 -6.49 -7.38 -4.87
N ILE A 102 -5.61 -6.43 -4.64
CA ILE A 102 -5.18 -5.98 -3.31
C ILE A 102 -5.87 -4.65 -3.02
N THR A 103 -6.90 -4.69 -2.18
CA THR A 103 -7.59 -3.46 -1.74
C THR A 103 -6.81 -2.78 -0.62
N ILE A 104 -6.80 -1.44 -0.60
CA ILE A 104 -6.18 -0.70 0.51
C ILE A 104 -6.91 -1.04 1.81
N LYS A 105 -8.25 -0.91 1.84
CA LYS A 105 -9.07 -1.21 3.02
C LYS A 105 -8.81 -2.59 3.63
N GLY A 106 -8.85 -3.65 2.81
CA GLY A 106 -8.66 -5.02 3.27
C GLY A 106 -7.19 -5.37 3.52
N GLY A 107 -6.31 -5.01 2.60
CA GLY A 107 -4.90 -5.37 2.64
C GLY A 107 -4.11 -4.66 3.75
N TRP A 108 -4.56 -3.50 4.23
CA TRP A 108 -3.83 -2.73 5.25
C TRP A 108 -3.64 -3.49 6.57
N ARG A 109 -4.56 -4.41 6.87
CA ARG A 109 -4.51 -5.35 8.00
C ARG A 109 -4.74 -6.80 7.53
N GLY A 110 -4.54 -7.06 6.24
CA GLY A 110 -4.79 -8.34 5.59
C GLY A 110 -3.67 -9.36 5.80
N THR A 111 -3.35 -10.14 4.77
CA THR A 111 -2.22 -11.07 4.81
C THR A 111 -0.90 -10.33 5.05
N PRO A 112 0.13 -10.98 5.61
CA PRO A 112 1.45 -10.37 5.76
C PRO A 112 2.02 -9.83 4.43
N GLU A 113 1.74 -10.50 3.32
CA GLU A 113 2.18 -10.12 1.98
C GLU A 113 1.48 -8.85 1.49
N GLU A 114 0.16 -8.74 1.64
CA GLU A 114 -0.59 -7.52 1.30
C GLU A 114 -0.16 -6.35 2.18
N GLN A 115 -0.03 -6.58 3.49
CA GLN A 115 0.44 -5.54 4.41
C GLN A 115 1.84 -5.07 4.01
N GLY A 116 2.74 -5.99 3.70
CA GLY A 116 4.09 -5.69 3.27
C GLY A 116 4.11 -4.87 1.99
N PHE A 117 3.37 -5.30 0.96
CA PHE A 117 3.26 -4.58 -0.30
C PHE A 117 2.71 -3.17 -0.13
N LEU A 118 1.59 -2.99 0.57
CA LEU A 118 0.98 -1.68 0.74
C LEU A 118 1.86 -0.72 1.55
N ARG A 119 2.72 -1.25 2.42
CA ARG A 119 3.71 -0.44 3.15
C ARG A 119 4.88 -0.02 2.30
N ASP A 120 5.42 -0.89 1.45
CA ASP A 120 6.47 -0.49 0.51
C ASP A 120 5.95 0.52 -0.54
N VAL A 121 4.69 0.35 -0.96
CA VAL A 121 3.95 1.32 -1.78
C VAL A 121 3.83 2.67 -1.05
N GLN A 122 3.48 2.68 0.24
CA GLN A 122 3.42 3.90 1.05
C GLN A 122 4.81 4.55 1.22
N VAL A 123 5.85 3.77 1.52
CA VAL A 123 7.22 4.26 1.71
C VAL A 123 7.70 4.99 0.45
N SER A 124 7.61 4.33 -0.71
CA SER A 124 8.01 4.93 -1.99
C SER A 124 7.15 6.14 -2.36
N ALA A 125 5.85 6.16 -2.01
CA ALA A 125 5.02 7.34 -2.20
C ALA A 125 5.52 8.52 -1.34
N CYS A 126 5.90 8.28 -0.09
CA CYS A 126 6.36 9.35 0.81
C CYS A 126 7.69 9.98 0.36
N GLU A 127 8.49 9.27 -0.44
CA GLU A 127 9.72 9.79 -1.05
C GLU A 127 9.45 10.69 -2.26
N LEU A 128 8.35 10.41 -2.98
CA LEU A 128 8.07 11.01 -4.29
C LEU A 128 6.99 12.10 -4.27
N PHE A 129 6.05 12.04 -3.32
CA PHE A 129 4.96 13.00 -3.20
C PHE A 129 5.19 13.98 -2.03
N SER A 130 4.48 15.11 -2.09
CA SER A 130 4.55 16.11 -1.02
C SER A 130 3.59 15.82 0.14
N THR A 131 2.56 15.03 -0.14
CA THR A 131 1.57 14.57 0.83
C THR A 131 1.20 13.14 0.51
N VAL A 132 1.25 12.27 1.51
CA VAL A 132 0.74 10.91 1.46
C VAL A 132 -0.08 10.68 2.72
N LEU A 133 -1.37 10.40 2.53
CA LEU A 133 -2.30 10.06 3.61
C LEU A 133 -2.85 8.67 3.34
N ALA A 134 -2.45 7.72 4.18
CA ALA A 134 -2.86 6.32 4.09
C ALA A 134 -3.69 5.93 5.32
N PRO A 135 -4.25 4.70 5.40
CA PRO A 135 -5.09 4.32 6.52
C PRO A 135 -4.39 4.44 7.87
N GLY A 136 -5.08 5.10 8.80
CA GLY A 136 -4.53 5.52 10.09
C GLY A 136 -4.04 6.97 10.14
N SER A 137 -4.09 7.72 9.03
CA SER A 137 -3.83 9.17 9.05
C SER A 137 -5.00 9.95 9.68
N ASN A 138 -6.23 9.69 9.22
CA ASN A 138 -7.48 10.18 9.80
C ASN A 138 -8.65 9.31 9.30
N VAL A 139 -9.89 9.69 9.68
CA VAL A 139 -11.11 8.94 9.34
C VAL A 139 -11.45 8.95 7.85
N PHE A 140 -11.02 9.97 7.09
CA PHE A 140 -11.33 10.10 5.66
C PHE A 140 -10.48 9.20 4.78
N HIS A 141 -9.32 8.75 5.26
CA HIS A 141 -8.34 7.99 4.48
C HIS A 141 -8.24 6.52 4.94
N TYR A 142 -9.31 5.98 5.51
CA TYR A 142 -9.30 4.65 6.11
C TYR A 142 -9.31 3.50 5.08
N ASP A 143 -9.72 3.79 3.84
CA ASP A 143 -9.93 2.80 2.78
C ASP A 143 -9.15 3.05 1.50
N HIS A 144 -8.33 4.10 1.46
CA HIS A 144 -7.52 4.48 0.30
C HIS A 144 -6.20 5.15 0.69
N ILE A 145 -5.29 5.28 -0.28
CA ILE A 145 -4.08 6.10 -0.17
C ILE A 145 -4.30 7.36 -1.01
N HIS A 146 -4.22 8.52 -0.38
CA HIS A 146 -4.20 9.82 -1.04
C HIS A 146 -2.75 10.25 -1.27
N VAL A 147 -2.46 10.73 -2.48
CA VAL A 147 -1.17 11.34 -2.85
C VAL A 147 -1.39 12.71 -3.49
N ASP A 148 -0.57 13.70 -3.14
CA ASP A 148 -0.60 15.03 -3.78
C ASP A 148 0.77 15.73 -3.89
N LEU A 149 0.81 16.78 -4.72
CA LEU A 149 1.97 17.66 -4.91
C LEU A 149 1.73 19.09 -4.34
N MET A 150 0.97 19.21 -3.25
CA MET A 150 0.76 20.47 -2.52
C MET A 150 2.09 21.15 -2.20
N ARG A 151 2.28 22.35 -2.76
CA ARG A 151 3.42 23.20 -2.43
C ARG A 151 3.19 23.93 -1.10
N ARG A 152 4.14 23.79 -0.19
CA ARG A 152 4.15 24.48 1.11
C ARG A 152 5.38 25.38 1.20
N SER A 153 5.23 26.59 1.72
CA SER A 153 6.34 27.53 1.90
C SER A 153 7.45 26.99 2.80
N SER A 154 7.10 26.12 3.74
CA SER A 154 8.06 25.44 4.63
C SER A 154 8.84 24.29 3.96
N GLY A 155 8.46 23.88 2.74
CA GLY A 155 9.01 22.69 2.09
C GLY A 155 8.63 21.37 2.79
N ARG A 156 7.78 21.41 3.83
CA ARG A 156 7.42 20.23 4.62
C ARG A 156 6.65 19.20 3.77
N GLN A 157 7.16 17.98 3.73
CA GLN A 157 6.43 16.81 3.24
C GLN A 157 5.59 16.20 4.36
N ILE A 158 4.41 15.69 4.00
CA ILE A 158 3.50 14.99 4.92
C ILE A 158 3.47 13.52 4.51
N CYS A 159 3.82 12.64 5.45
CA CYS A 159 3.70 11.19 5.30
C CYS A 159 2.98 10.67 6.55
N GLN A 160 1.68 10.38 6.42
CA GLN A 160 0.83 9.98 7.53
C GLN A 160 0.04 8.70 7.22
N PRO A 161 0.01 7.71 8.14
CA PRO A 161 0.92 7.58 9.28
C PRO A 161 2.38 7.52 8.81
N ALA A 162 3.34 7.72 9.73
CA ALA A 162 4.76 7.60 9.38
C ALA A 162 5.01 6.25 8.69
N ALA A 163 5.65 6.29 7.52
CA ALA A 163 5.89 5.08 6.74
C ALA A 163 6.83 4.13 7.48
N VAL A 164 6.53 2.84 7.41
CA VAL A 164 7.32 1.76 7.99
C VAL A 164 7.59 0.76 6.88
N PRO A 165 8.83 0.27 6.70
CA PRO A 165 9.14 -0.72 5.67
C PRO A 165 8.23 -1.94 5.76
N GLY A 166 7.77 -2.43 4.61
CA GLY A 166 6.80 -3.51 4.53
C GLY A 166 7.28 -4.80 5.14
N GLU A 167 8.58 -5.08 5.07
CA GLU A 167 9.19 -6.24 5.74
C GLU A 167 9.01 -6.22 7.26
N VAL A 168 9.10 -5.05 7.88
CA VAL A 168 8.90 -4.89 9.33
C VAL A 168 7.44 -5.13 9.69
N VAL A 169 6.51 -4.59 8.91
CA VAL A 169 5.07 -4.79 9.15
C VAL A 169 4.65 -6.23 8.89
N ALA A 170 5.09 -6.83 7.78
CA ALA A 170 4.82 -8.22 7.46
C ALA A 170 5.40 -9.18 8.51
N ALA A 171 6.62 -8.93 9.00
CA ALA A 171 7.21 -9.72 10.07
C ALA A 171 6.37 -9.66 11.36
N ARG A 172 5.89 -8.46 11.74
CA ARG A 172 4.97 -8.30 12.87
C ARG A 172 3.64 -9.01 12.63
N ALA A 173 3.09 -8.92 11.43
CA ALA A 173 1.85 -9.62 11.06
C ALA A 173 2.02 -11.14 11.16
N ARG A 174 3.16 -11.70 10.73
CA ARG A 174 3.48 -13.12 10.87
C ARG A 174 3.66 -13.55 12.33
N ALA A 175 4.29 -12.71 13.15
CA ALA A 175 4.48 -12.98 14.57
C ALA A 175 3.16 -12.93 15.37
N ASN A 176 2.28 -11.97 15.05
CA ASN A 176 0.99 -11.80 15.72
C ASN A 176 -0.08 -12.77 15.17
N GLY A 177 0.06 -13.16 13.91
CA GLY A 177 -0.85 -14.03 13.20
C GLY A 177 -0.40 -15.48 13.28
N GLY A 178 -0.71 -16.15 14.39
CA GLY A 178 -0.67 -17.62 14.52
C GLY A 178 -1.60 -18.37 13.55
N TYR A 179 -1.66 -17.98 12.27
CA TYR A 179 -2.37 -18.63 11.18
C TYR A 179 -1.73 -19.96 10.78
N ALA A 180 -0.50 -20.24 11.23
CA ALA A 180 0.06 -21.60 11.23
C ALA A 180 -0.55 -22.52 12.32
N ALA A 181 -1.31 -21.98 13.29
CA ALA A 181 -1.96 -22.76 14.35
C ALA A 181 -3.43 -23.14 14.04
N ARG A 182 -3.93 -22.86 12.84
CA ARG A 182 -5.28 -23.24 12.38
C ARG A 182 -5.30 -24.18 11.16
N ARG A 183 -4.29 -25.03 11.01
CA ARG A 183 -4.43 -26.27 10.23
C ARG A 183 -4.37 -27.45 11.19
N PRO A 184 -5.48 -28.17 11.45
CA PRO A 184 -5.32 -29.58 11.74
C PRO A 184 -4.79 -30.22 10.44
N ASP A 185 -3.91 -31.20 10.56
CA ASP A 185 -3.53 -32.09 9.46
C ASP A 185 -2.50 -31.54 8.48
N PHE A 186 -1.25 -31.43 8.94
CA PHE A 186 -0.15 -32.17 8.31
C PHE A 186 0.84 -32.56 9.41
N GLY A 187 0.92 -33.87 9.67
CA GLY A 187 1.64 -34.45 10.80
C GLY A 187 3.13 -34.12 10.77
N ALA A 188 3.57 -33.33 11.74
CA ALA A 188 4.97 -33.30 12.16
C ALA A 188 5.16 -34.43 13.18
N THR A 189 5.76 -35.53 12.74
CA THR A 189 6.29 -36.56 13.64
C THR A 189 7.43 -35.95 14.44
N GLY A 190 7.18 -35.65 15.71
CA GLY A 190 8.16 -35.06 16.61
C GLY A 190 7.74 -35.28 18.04
N SER A 191 8.09 -36.44 18.57
CA SER A 191 7.85 -36.87 19.94
C SER A 191 8.64 -36.02 20.94
N LEU A 192 7.99 -35.07 21.62
CA LEU A 192 8.37 -34.56 22.93
C LEU A 192 7.11 -34.22 23.74
N GLY A 193 6.90 -34.94 24.83
CA GLY A 193 5.70 -34.83 25.67
C GLY A 193 5.56 -33.48 26.35
N SER A 194 4.39 -32.85 26.20
CA SER A 194 4.02 -31.63 26.93
C SER A 194 3.15 -31.98 28.14
N ARG A 195 3.62 -31.63 29.35
CA ARG A 195 2.82 -31.63 30.58
C ARG A 195 1.82 -30.46 30.54
N PRO A 196 0.58 -30.61 31.03
CA PRO A 196 -0.38 -29.52 31.01
C PRO A 196 -0.09 -28.51 32.13
N ALA A 197 -0.08 -27.22 31.77
CA ALA A 197 -0.07 -26.10 32.72
C ALA A 197 -1.51 -25.78 33.20
N PRO A 198 -1.70 -25.26 34.43
CA PRO A 198 -3.02 -25.09 35.02
C PRO A 198 -3.77 -23.88 34.46
N LYS A 199 -5.10 -24.02 34.36
CA LYS A 199 -6.04 -22.98 33.93
C LYS A 199 -6.07 -21.83 34.94
N ARG A 200 -5.85 -20.60 34.46
CA ARG A 200 -6.20 -19.37 35.20
C ARG A 200 -7.56 -18.87 34.72
N THR A 201 -8.42 -18.58 35.69
CA THR A 201 -9.79 -18.10 35.55
C THR A 201 -9.86 -16.65 35.05
N ALA A 202 -10.97 -16.35 34.40
CA ALA A 202 -11.28 -15.10 33.72
C ALA A 202 -11.37 -13.89 34.66
N GLY A 203 -10.90 -12.74 34.18
CA GLY A 203 -11.19 -11.42 34.71
C GLY A 203 -11.64 -10.51 33.57
N ALA A 204 -12.83 -9.96 33.72
CA ALA A 204 -13.56 -9.16 32.75
C ALA A 204 -12.90 -7.80 32.47
N GLY A 205 -13.13 -7.26 31.27
CA GLY A 205 -12.95 -5.84 30.96
C GLY A 205 -12.22 -5.56 29.64
N ALA A 206 -12.89 -5.76 28.50
CA ALA A 206 -12.48 -5.14 27.24
C ALA A 206 -13.74 -4.69 26.50
N SER A 207 -13.85 -3.37 26.28
CA SER A 207 -14.85 -2.76 25.42
C SER A 207 -14.73 -3.37 24.03
N ARG A 208 -15.73 -4.15 23.64
CA ARG A 208 -15.91 -4.64 22.27
C ARG A 208 -16.22 -3.43 21.41
N PHE A 209 -15.33 -3.10 20.49
CA PHE A 209 -15.72 -2.34 19.31
C PHE A 209 -16.49 -3.32 18.41
N ASP A 210 -17.73 -2.96 18.12
CA ASP A 210 -18.65 -3.72 17.27
C ASP A 210 -18.06 -3.83 15.86
N GLU A 211 -17.66 -5.04 15.48
CA GLU A 211 -17.09 -5.38 14.17
C GLU A 211 -18.17 -5.47 13.08
N ASP A 212 -19.45 -5.41 13.46
CA ASP A 212 -20.63 -5.60 12.61
C ASP A 212 -21.42 -4.31 12.34
N ARG A 213 -20.88 -3.13 12.68
CA ARG A 213 -21.52 -1.88 12.26
C ARG A 213 -21.27 -1.69 10.77
N GLU A 214 -22.28 -1.96 9.96
CA GLU A 214 -22.32 -1.54 8.55
C GLU A 214 -22.11 -0.02 8.49
N MET A 215 -20.90 0.37 8.09
CA MET A 215 -20.47 1.76 8.00
C MET A 215 -20.84 2.30 6.62
N PRO A 216 -21.25 3.57 6.52
CA PRO A 216 -21.79 4.13 5.28
C PRO A 216 -20.81 3.91 4.12
N THR A 217 -21.36 3.41 3.02
CA THR A 217 -20.63 3.21 1.77
C THR A 217 -20.20 4.56 1.22
N ALA A 218 -18.91 4.68 0.88
CA ALA A 218 -18.40 5.86 0.18
C ALA A 218 -19.18 6.05 -1.13
N VAL A 219 -19.83 7.20 -1.25
CA VAL A 219 -20.53 7.62 -2.47
C VAL A 219 -19.47 8.29 -3.35
N PRO A 220 -19.32 7.90 -4.63
CA PRO A 220 -18.34 8.56 -5.50
C PRO A 220 -18.59 10.08 -5.52
N GLY A 221 -17.65 10.85 -4.97
CA GLY A 221 -17.73 12.31 -4.89
C GLY A 221 -18.03 12.90 -3.51
N GLU A 222 -18.22 12.08 -2.47
CA GLU A 222 -18.36 12.54 -1.09
C GLU A 222 -17.26 11.90 -0.22
N ASP A 223 -16.41 12.76 0.35
CA ASP A 223 -15.43 12.44 1.40
C ASP A 223 -16.03 12.55 2.80
#